data_AF-A0A7Y3EHW1-F1
#
_entry.id   AF-A0A7Y3EHW1-F1
#
_cell.length_a   1.000
_cell.length_b   1.000
_cell.length_c   1.000
_cell.angle_alpha   90.00
_cell.angle_beta   90.00
_cell.angle_gamma   90.00
#
_symmetry.space_group_name_H-M   'P 1'
#
loop_
_entity.id
_entity.type
_entity.pdbx_description
1 polymer ?
#
loop_
_entity_poly.entity_id
_entity_poly.type
_entity_poly.pdbx_seq_one_letter_code
_entity_poly.pdbx_strand_id
1 'polypeptide(L)'
;MKFVDFLYTPFPRPEKNRKNLALLILVGLAASLFILIYNPFNIRTDTGQWYLDLVIFGLGLLFILSVLFMEWLIPALFPKPFKSWTFGKALIWYALVIVFIAAANFMYKSLWSNFNEFSWSDFLLVLGRTMVISFTVCFFVLGIWQYLNRNKISSLLANETYTVETLNGKSVALRL
;
A
#
# COMPACT_ATOMS: atom_id res chain seq x y z
N MET A 1 -12.27 7.69 -28.39
CA MET A 1 -12.06 6.32 -27.85
C MET A 1 -10.63 6.23 -27.35
N LYS A 2 -10.35 6.53 -26.07
CA LYS A 2 -8.96 6.54 -25.53
C LYS A 2 -8.85 6.22 -24.03
N PHE A 3 -9.84 6.60 -23.21
CA PHE A 3 -9.76 6.40 -21.75
C PHE A 3 -10.34 5.06 -21.27
N VAL A 4 -11.47 4.65 -21.84
CA VAL A 4 -12.14 3.38 -21.49
C VAL A 4 -11.23 2.20 -21.87
N ASP A 5 -10.61 2.24 -23.04
CA ASP A 5 -9.69 1.21 -23.52
C ASP A 5 -8.47 1.05 -22.60
N PHE A 6 -8.01 2.15 -21.98
CA PHE A 6 -6.91 2.13 -21.02
C PHE A 6 -7.23 1.30 -19.78
N LEU A 7 -8.48 1.30 -19.30
CA LEU A 7 -8.92 0.51 -18.15
C LEU A 7 -8.88 -1.01 -18.41
N TYR A 8 -8.92 -1.43 -19.67
CA TYR A 8 -8.86 -2.83 -20.09
C TYR A 8 -7.43 -3.31 -20.38
N THR A 9 -6.42 -2.44 -20.29
CA THR A 9 -5.03 -2.85 -20.49
C THR A 9 -4.60 -3.87 -19.43
N PRO A 10 -3.84 -4.92 -19.83
CA PRO A 10 -3.32 -5.89 -18.88
C PRO A 10 -2.38 -5.21 -17.91
N PHE A 11 -2.54 -5.47 -16.61
CA PHE A 11 -1.73 -4.85 -15.56
C PHE A 11 -0.97 -5.93 -14.79
N PRO A 12 0.30 -5.71 -14.42
CA PRO A 12 1.04 -6.67 -13.61
C PRO A 12 0.47 -6.70 -12.18
N ARG A 13 0.18 -7.89 -11.68
CA ARG A 13 -0.18 -8.08 -10.27
C ARG A 13 1.08 -8.33 -9.44
N PRO A 14 1.22 -7.74 -8.24
CA PRO A 14 2.32 -8.06 -7.34
C PRO A 14 2.40 -9.56 -7.05
N GLU A 15 3.59 -10.14 -7.20
CA GLU A 15 3.82 -11.56 -6.93
C GLU A 15 3.77 -11.85 -5.42
N LYS A 16 3.29 -13.05 -5.06
CA LYS A 16 3.23 -13.50 -3.66
C LYS A 16 4.57 -14.07 -3.20
N ASN A 17 5.61 -13.22 -3.18
CA ASN A 17 6.98 -13.63 -2.85
C ASN A 17 7.39 -13.17 -1.45
N ARG A 18 8.38 -13.87 -0.86
CA ARG A 18 8.94 -13.52 0.46
C ARG A 18 9.43 -12.06 0.54
N LYS A 19 9.95 -11.53 -0.57
CA LYS A 19 10.38 -10.12 -0.67
C LYS A 19 9.21 -9.14 -0.49
N ASN A 20 8.08 -9.41 -1.14
CA ASN A 20 6.89 -8.58 -1.05
C ASN A 20 6.24 -8.70 0.33
N LEU A 21 6.30 -9.89 0.95
CA LEU A 21 5.88 -10.07 2.33
C LEU A 21 6.76 -9.28 3.31
N ALA A 22 8.10 -9.33 3.14
CA ALA A 22 9.02 -8.55 3.97
C ALA A 22 8.80 -7.03 3.80
N LEU A 23 8.58 -6.57 2.56
CA LEU A 23 8.21 -5.19 2.28
C LEU A 23 6.90 -4.79 2.96
N LEU A 24 5.87 -5.66 2.91
CA LEU A 24 4.60 -5.43 3.58
C LEU A 24 4.77 -5.29 5.10
N ILE A 25 5.54 -6.18 5.72
CA ILE A 25 5.84 -6.11 7.15
C ILE A 25 6.59 -4.80 7.48
N LEU A 26 7.57 -4.42 6.66
CA LEU A 26 8.31 -3.17 6.84
C LEU A 26 7.40 -1.94 6.75
N VAL A 27 6.52 -1.89 5.74
CA VAL A 27 5.54 -0.81 5.57
C VAL A 27 4.57 -0.77 6.76
N GLY A 28 4.09 -1.94 7.21
CA GLY A 28 3.19 -2.03 8.36
C GLY A 28 3.84 -1.58 9.67
N LEU A 29 5.10 -1.95 9.92
CA LEU A 29 5.86 -1.48 11.07
C LEU A 29 6.12 0.04 11.00
N ALA A 30 6.48 0.55 9.82
CA ALA A 30 6.63 1.99 9.62
C ALA A 30 5.31 2.73 9.86
N ALA A 31 4.18 2.16 9.43
CA ALA A 31 2.86 2.68 9.71
C ALA A 31 2.52 2.63 11.21
N SER A 32 2.79 1.52 11.92
CA SER A 32 2.64 1.45 13.40
C SER A 32 3.39 2.58 14.09
N LEU A 33 4.66 2.79 13.71
CA LEU A 33 5.50 3.82 14.30
C LEU A 33 4.94 5.22 14.02
N PHE A 34 4.50 5.47 12.78
CA PHE A 34 3.88 6.72 12.39
C PHE A 34 2.61 6.99 13.20
N ILE A 35 1.73 5.99 13.34
CA ILE A 35 0.48 6.12 14.10
C ILE A 35 0.79 6.38 15.58
N LEU A 36 1.81 5.73 16.15
CA LEU A 36 2.21 5.93 17.55
C LEU A 36 2.70 7.36 17.79
N ILE A 37 3.57 7.88 16.91
CA ILE A 37 4.14 9.24 17.05
C ILE A 37 3.07 10.32 16.90
N TYR A 38 2.19 10.18 15.90
CA TYR A 38 1.24 11.24 15.55
C TYR A 38 -0.15 11.07 16.19
N ASN A 39 -0.45 9.91 16.76
CA ASN A 39 -1.76 9.49 17.27
C ASN A 39 -2.92 10.04 16.42
N PRO A 40 -2.96 9.73 15.11
CA PRO A 40 -3.89 10.37 14.20
C PRO A 40 -5.34 10.02 14.53
N PHE A 41 -5.63 8.94 15.25
CA PHE A 41 -6.99 8.47 15.48
C PHE A 41 -7.62 8.99 16.78
N ASN A 42 -6.86 9.73 17.61
CA ASN A 42 -7.32 10.25 18.90
C ASN A 42 -7.98 9.19 19.80
N ILE A 43 -7.43 7.98 19.82
CA ILE A 43 -7.93 6.93 20.71
C ILE A 43 -7.62 7.36 22.15
N ARG A 44 -8.65 7.36 23.01
CA ARG A 44 -8.53 7.64 24.44
C ARG A 44 -8.94 6.39 25.21
N THR A 45 -8.18 6.10 26.26
CA THR A 45 -8.45 5.00 27.16
C THR A 45 -8.23 5.49 28.58
N ASP A 46 -9.10 5.11 29.51
CA ASP A 46 -8.98 5.48 30.93
C ASP A 46 -7.88 4.69 31.64
N THR A 47 -7.40 3.62 31.01
CA THR A 47 -6.26 2.79 31.42
C THR A 47 -4.94 3.50 31.09
N GLY A 48 -3.94 3.39 31.96
CA GLY A 48 -2.66 4.12 31.88
C GLY A 48 -1.92 4.09 30.54
N GLN A 49 -1.00 5.04 30.35
CA GLN A 49 -0.42 5.41 29.05
C GLN A 49 0.27 4.28 28.27
N TRP A 50 0.93 3.34 28.95
CA TRP A 50 1.58 2.19 28.31
C TRP A 50 0.58 1.30 27.55
N TYR A 51 -0.64 1.18 28.07
CA TYR A 51 -1.68 0.35 27.48
C TYR A 51 -2.25 1.02 26.22
N LEU A 52 -2.42 2.34 26.28
CA LEU A 52 -2.83 3.15 25.14
C LEU A 52 -1.81 3.07 23.99
N ASP A 53 -0.51 3.13 24.28
CA ASP A 53 0.54 2.98 23.27
C ASP A 53 0.51 1.59 22.60
N LEU A 54 0.24 0.54 23.37
CA LEU A 54 0.10 -0.84 22.85
C LEU A 54 -1.13 -0.97 21.94
N VAL A 55 -2.26 -0.39 22.33
CA VAL A 55 -3.48 -0.33 21.52
C VAL A 55 -3.23 0.40 20.19
N ILE A 56 -2.55 1.54 20.26
CA ILE A 56 -2.20 2.33 19.08
C ILE A 56 -1.24 1.57 18.18
N PHE A 57 -0.22 0.90 18.75
CA PHE A 57 0.70 0.06 17.99
C PHE A 57 -0.01 -1.10 17.28
N GLY A 58 -1.04 -1.67 17.93
CA GLY A 58 -1.89 -2.73 17.39
C GLY A 58 -2.58 -2.37 16.07
N LEU A 59 -2.82 -1.08 15.79
CA LEU A 59 -3.39 -0.63 14.52
C LEU A 59 -2.50 -0.95 13.31
N GLY A 60 -1.18 -0.89 13.44
CA GLY A 60 -0.31 -1.26 12.31
C GLY A 60 -0.18 -2.78 12.13
N LEU A 61 -0.37 -3.58 13.19
CA LEU A 61 -0.56 -5.02 13.04
C LEU A 61 -1.88 -5.31 12.31
N LEU A 62 -2.96 -4.61 12.69
CA LEU A 62 -4.26 -4.70 12.03
C LEU A 62 -4.16 -4.32 10.54
N PHE A 63 -3.36 -3.30 10.20
CA PHE A 63 -3.05 -2.96 8.81
C PHE A 63 -2.40 -4.12 8.06
N ILE A 64 -1.34 -4.74 8.61
CA ILE A 64 -0.66 -5.89 7.98
C ILE A 64 -1.67 -7.03 7.75
N LEU A 65 -2.45 -7.37 8.77
CA LEU A 65 -3.45 -8.43 8.68
C LEU A 65 -4.53 -8.12 7.64
N SER A 66 -4.97 -6.86 7.56
CA SER A 66 -5.96 -6.43 6.57
C SER A 66 -5.45 -6.54 5.14
N VAL A 67 -4.19 -6.15 4.90
CA VAL A 67 -3.56 -6.31 3.58
C VAL A 67 -3.34 -7.79 3.27
N LEU A 68 -2.89 -8.61 4.22
CA LEU A 68 -2.73 -10.05 4.03
C LEU A 68 -4.07 -10.71 3.68
N PHE A 69 -5.13 -10.37 4.41
CA PHE A 69 -6.48 -10.86 4.15
C PHE A 69 -6.92 -10.52 2.72
N MET A 70 -6.80 -9.25 2.32
CA MET A 70 -7.19 -8.82 0.99
C MET A 70 -6.29 -9.43 -0.10
N GLU A 71 -4.97 -9.28 -0.04
CA GLU A 71 -4.07 -9.68 -1.14
C GLU A 71 -3.78 -11.19 -1.21
N TRP A 72 -3.88 -11.93 -0.10
CA TRP A 72 -3.62 -13.37 -0.08
C TRP A 72 -4.91 -14.18 -0.02
N LEU A 73 -5.76 -13.94 0.98
CA LEU A 73 -6.90 -14.79 1.27
C LEU A 73 -8.03 -14.62 0.25
N ILE A 74 -8.44 -13.39 -0.07
CA ILE A 74 -9.55 -13.17 -1.04
C ILE A 74 -9.24 -13.77 -2.43
N PRO A 75 -8.06 -13.57 -3.04
CA PRO A 75 -7.73 -14.23 -4.31
C PRO A 75 -7.59 -15.74 -4.23
N ALA A 76 -7.26 -16.28 -3.06
CA ALA A 76 -7.23 -17.73 -2.87
C ALA A 76 -8.64 -18.32 -2.86
N LEU A 77 -9.59 -17.64 -2.21
CA LEU A 77 -11.00 -18.05 -2.15
C LEU A 77 -11.75 -17.77 -3.47
N PHE A 78 -11.44 -16.67 -4.13
CA PHE A 78 -12.12 -16.21 -5.35
C PHE A 78 -11.12 -15.96 -6.49
N PRO A 79 -10.48 -17.00 -7.06
CA PRO A 79 -9.42 -16.82 -8.05
C PRO A 79 -9.90 -16.30 -9.41
N LYS A 80 -11.16 -16.57 -9.79
CA LYS A 80 -11.75 -16.22 -11.11
C LYS A 80 -11.58 -14.74 -11.50
N PRO A 81 -11.97 -13.74 -10.68
CA PRO A 81 -11.82 -12.33 -11.03
C PRO A 81 -10.37 -11.89 -11.25
N PHE A 82 -9.39 -12.60 -10.67
CA PHE A 82 -7.96 -12.25 -10.74
C PHE A 82 -7.22 -12.90 -11.92
N LYS A 83 -7.86 -13.77 -12.70
CA LYS A 83 -7.23 -14.40 -13.89
C LYS A 83 -6.98 -13.41 -15.03
N SER A 84 -7.92 -12.49 -15.26
CA SER A 84 -7.81 -11.43 -16.27
C SER A 84 -7.60 -10.08 -15.58
N TRP A 85 -6.37 -9.84 -15.11
CA TRP A 85 -6.04 -8.63 -14.37
C TRP A 85 -5.82 -7.45 -15.31
N THR A 86 -6.67 -6.43 -15.18
CA THR A 86 -6.57 -5.19 -15.96
C THR A 86 -6.35 -4.00 -15.04
N PHE A 87 -5.88 -2.90 -15.61
CA PHE A 87 -5.63 -1.67 -14.85
C PHE A 87 -6.87 -1.17 -14.09
N GLY A 88 -8.05 -1.19 -14.73
CA GLY A 88 -9.30 -0.78 -14.08
C GLY A 88 -9.67 -1.67 -12.89
N LYS A 89 -9.47 -3.00 -13.01
CA LYS A 89 -9.66 -3.93 -11.89
C LYS A 89 -8.68 -3.67 -10.77
N ALA A 90 -7.41 -3.38 -11.09
CA ALA A 90 -6.40 -3.04 -10.10
C ALA A 90 -6.79 -1.77 -9.32
N LEU A 91 -7.26 -0.72 -10.02
CA LEU A 91 -7.69 0.53 -9.39
C LEU A 91 -8.85 0.30 -8.41
N ILE A 92 -9.91 -0.39 -8.85
CA ILE A 92 -11.06 -0.73 -8.01
C ILE A 92 -10.61 -1.58 -6.81
N TRP A 93 -9.76 -2.57 -7.07
CA TRP A 93 -9.27 -3.47 -6.03
C TRP A 93 -8.48 -2.73 -4.95
N TYR A 94 -7.52 -1.88 -5.32
CA TYR A 94 -6.76 -1.11 -4.34
C TYR A 94 -7.62 -0.06 -3.61
N ALA A 95 -8.63 0.51 -4.28
CA ALA A 95 -9.62 1.33 -3.60
C ALA A 95 -10.38 0.53 -2.52
N LEU A 96 -10.81 -0.70 -2.85
CA LEU A 96 -11.45 -1.61 -1.89
C LEU A 96 -10.51 -1.99 -0.74
N VAL A 97 -9.22 -2.21 -1.00
CA VAL A 97 -8.22 -2.46 0.05
C VAL A 97 -8.13 -1.28 1.02
N ILE A 98 -8.04 -0.04 0.52
CA ILE A 98 -7.99 1.16 1.36
C ILE A 98 -9.27 1.30 2.20
N VAL A 99 -10.44 1.12 1.58
CA VAL A 99 -11.74 1.18 2.27
C VAL A 99 -11.83 0.09 3.34
N PHE A 100 -11.37 -1.13 3.06
CA PHE A 100 -11.37 -2.24 4.01
C PHE A 100 -10.45 -1.96 5.20
N ILE A 101 -9.24 -1.46 4.97
CA ILE A 101 -8.31 -1.06 6.04
C ILE A 101 -8.92 0.04 6.90
N ALA A 102 -9.51 1.07 6.28
CA ALA A 102 -10.17 2.14 7.00
C ALA A 102 -11.35 1.62 7.83
N ALA A 103 -12.14 0.67 7.31
CA ALA A 103 -13.22 0.03 8.03
C ALA A 103 -12.71 -0.78 9.23
N ALA A 104 -11.62 -1.55 9.06
CA ALA A 104 -10.99 -2.27 10.15
C ALA A 104 -10.48 -1.32 11.25
N ASN A 105 -9.80 -0.23 10.87
CA ASN A 105 -9.33 0.80 11.81
C ASN A 105 -10.49 1.51 12.52
N PHE A 106 -11.57 1.80 11.79
CA PHE A 106 -12.76 2.43 12.36
C PHE A 106 -13.46 1.50 13.36
N MET A 107 -13.64 0.21 13.02
CA MET A 107 -14.18 -0.79 13.95
C MET A 107 -13.30 -0.91 15.19
N TYR A 108 -11.98 -0.99 15.02
CA TYR A 108 -11.04 -1.06 16.13
C TYR A 108 -11.14 0.17 17.04
N LYS A 109 -11.09 1.38 16.48
CA LYS A 109 -11.28 2.63 17.22
C LYS A 109 -12.62 2.66 17.97
N SER A 110 -13.69 2.25 17.29
CA SER A 110 -15.04 2.27 17.85
C SER A 110 -15.20 1.30 19.03
N LEU A 111 -14.57 0.12 18.96
CA LEU A 111 -14.52 -0.83 20.07
C LEU A 111 -13.86 -0.21 21.32
N TRP A 112 -12.78 0.55 21.15
CA TRP A 112 -12.09 1.21 22.27
C TRP A 112 -12.84 2.43 22.81
N SER A 113 -13.68 3.08 22.01
CA SER A 113 -14.53 4.19 22.46
C SER A 113 -15.92 3.75 22.94
N ASN A 114 -16.14 2.44 23.17
CA ASN A 114 -17.44 1.86 23.52
C ASN A 114 -18.57 2.24 22.54
N PHE A 115 -18.25 2.33 21.25
CA PHE A 115 -19.16 2.72 20.17
C PHE A 115 -19.78 4.12 20.29
N ASN A 116 -19.28 4.98 21.19
CA ASN A 116 -19.77 6.36 21.33
C ASN A 116 -19.50 7.22 20.09
N GLU A 117 -18.50 6.85 19.29
CA GLU A 117 -18.08 7.55 18.07
C GLU A 117 -18.38 6.73 16.81
N PHE A 118 -19.56 6.11 16.76
CA PHE A 118 -20.02 5.32 15.60
C PHE A 118 -20.89 6.18 14.68
N SER A 119 -20.26 6.95 13.80
CA SER A 119 -20.95 7.77 12.79
C SER A 119 -20.29 7.65 11.41
N TRP A 120 -21.05 7.92 10.35
CA TRP A 120 -20.53 8.05 8.98
C TRP A 120 -19.48 9.16 8.87
N SER A 121 -19.64 10.26 9.61
CA SER A 121 -18.64 11.34 9.67
C SER A 121 -17.31 10.83 10.22
N ASP A 122 -17.36 10.01 11.27
CA ASP A 122 -16.17 9.45 11.90
C ASP A 122 -15.49 8.42 11.00
N PHE A 123 -16.28 7.61 10.30
CA PHE A 123 -15.75 6.69 9.30
C PHE A 123 -15.03 7.42 8.16
N LEU A 124 -15.63 8.47 7.59
CA LEU A 124 -15.01 9.27 6.52
C LEU A 124 -13.72 9.96 7.00
N LEU A 125 -13.71 10.40 8.26
CA LEU A 125 -12.54 11.00 8.88
C LEU A 125 -11.42 9.97 9.10
N VAL A 126 -11.75 8.75 9.56
CA VAL A 126 -10.79 7.63 9.66
C VAL A 126 -10.27 7.22 8.28
N LEU A 127 -11.13 7.18 7.26
CA LEU A 127 -10.75 6.90 5.87
C LEU A 127 -9.76 7.94 5.35
N GLY A 128 -10.06 9.23 5.51
CA GLY A 128 -9.19 10.33 5.10
C GLY A 128 -7.82 10.27 5.79
N ARG A 129 -7.79 10.02 7.11
CA ARG A 129 -6.55 9.84 7.87
C ARG A 129 -5.76 8.62 7.39
N THR A 130 -6.43 7.50 7.14
CA THR A 130 -5.80 6.28 6.62
C THR A 130 -5.16 6.50 5.25
N MET A 131 -5.80 7.27 4.37
CA MET A 131 -5.24 7.64 3.07
C MET A 131 -3.97 8.48 3.21
N VAL A 132 -3.99 9.52 4.05
CA VAL A 132 -2.82 10.39 4.29
C VAL A 132 -1.65 9.60 4.86
N ILE A 133 -1.90 8.75 5.86
CA ILE A 133 -0.88 7.88 6.46
C ILE A 133 -0.31 6.94 5.39
N SER A 134 -1.18 6.28 4.63
CA SER A 134 -0.77 5.32 3.61
C SER A 134 0.09 5.98 2.54
N PHE A 135 -0.31 7.16 2.05
CA PHE A 135 0.47 7.92 1.08
C PHE A 135 1.83 8.32 1.63
N THR A 136 1.86 8.86 2.85
CA THR A 136 3.08 9.34 3.51
C THR A 136 4.06 8.19 3.75
N VAL A 137 3.59 7.10 4.38
CA VAL A 137 4.44 5.93 4.69
C VAL A 137 4.96 5.28 3.40
N CYS A 138 4.11 5.09 2.39
CA CYS A 138 4.55 4.54 1.11
C CYS A 138 5.61 5.42 0.45
N PHE A 139 5.43 6.75 0.44
CA PHE A 139 6.40 7.67 -0.13
C PHE A 139 7.78 7.55 0.55
N PHE A 140 7.82 7.55 1.89
CA PHE A 140 9.08 7.41 2.62
C PHE A 140 9.72 6.03 2.47
N VAL A 141 8.95 4.95 2.61
CA VAL A 141 9.49 3.58 2.50
C VAL A 141 10.03 3.30 1.10
N LEU A 142 9.29 3.70 0.05
CA LEU A 142 9.75 3.55 -1.33
C LEU A 142 10.95 4.45 -1.63
N GLY A 143 10.95 5.68 -1.13
CA GLY A 143 12.08 6.60 -1.29
C GLY A 143 13.36 6.05 -0.65
N ILE A 144 13.28 5.55 0.58
CA ILE A 144 14.41 4.89 1.27
C ILE A 144 14.84 3.64 0.50
N TRP A 145 13.90 2.79 0.09
CA TRP A 145 14.21 1.58 -0.68
C TRP A 145 14.93 1.89 -1.98
N GLN A 146 14.47 2.91 -2.72
CA GLN A 146 15.08 3.37 -3.97
C GLN A 146 16.48 3.94 -3.72
N TYR A 147 16.66 4.72 -2.66
CA TYR A 147 17.95 5.28 -2.28
C TYR A 147 18.98 4.17 -1.97
N LEU A 148 18.59 3.18 -1.16
CA LEU A 148 19.47 2.06 -0.80
C LEU A 148 19.82 1.18 -2.01
N ASN A 149 18.89 1.02 -2.95
CA ASN A 149 19.09 0.19 -4.14
C ASN A 149 19.65 0.95 -5.35
N ARG A 150 20.03 2.22 -5.20
CA ARG A 150 20.47 3.08 -6.33
C ARG A 150 21.59 2.45 -7.15
N ASN A 151 22.61 1.88 -6.50
CA ASN A 151 23.77 1.28 -7.18
C ASN A 151 23.41 0.06 -8.04
N LYS A 152 22.39 -0.69 -7.63
CA LYS A 152 21.89 -1.85 -8.38
C LYS A 152 21.03 -1.43 -9.56
N ILE A 153 20.25 -0.36 -9.42
CA ILE A 153 19.43 0.18 -10.51
C ILE A 153 20.33 0.81 -11.59
N SER A 154 21.35 1.56 -11.19
CA SER A 154 22.29 2.15 -12.15
C SER A 154 23.07 1.10 -12.95
N SER A 155 23.44 -0.02 -12.34
CA SER A 155 24.13 -1.10 -13.07
C SER A 155 23.23 -1.91 -13.98
N LEU A 156 21.92 -1.96 -13.71
CA LEU A 156 20.94 -2.54 -14.64
C LEU A 156 20.75 -1.64 -15.86
N LEU A 157 20.63 -0.32 -15.65
CA LEU A 157 20.51 0.66 -16.73
C LEU A 157 21.75 0.71 -17.62
N ALA A 158 22.95 0.57 -17.04
CA ALA A 158 24.21 0.50 -17.78
C ALA A 158 24.32 -0.75 -18.68
N ASN A 159 23.59 -1.82 -18.37
CA ASN A 159 23.59 -3.04 -19.18
C ASN A 159 22.53 -3.03 -20.31
N GLU A 160 21.65 -2.02 -20.37
CA GLU A 160 20.71 -1.87 -21.47
C GLU A 160 21.43 -1.30 -22.69
N THR A 161 21.37 -2.03 -23.81
CA THR A 161 21.98 -1.59 -25.07
C THR A 161 20.90 -0.90 -25.89
N TYR A 162 20.99 0.41 -26.06
CA TYR A 162 20.03 1.17 -26.86
C TYR A 162 20.48 1.21 -28.32
N THR A 163 19.62 0.79 -29.24
CA THR A 163 19.82 0.99 -30.67
C THR A 163 19.22 2.34 -31.05
N VAL A 164 20.08 3.32 -31.32
CA VAL A 164 19.62 4.62 -31.82
C VAL A 164 19.73 4.59 -33.34
N GLU A 165 18.60 4.78 -34.03
CA GLU A 165 18.61 5.02 -35.48
C GLU A 165 19.13 6.43 -35.75
N THR A 166 20.28 6.53 -36.38
CA THR A 166 20.83 7.82 -36.82
C THR A 166 20.06 8.33 -38.04
N LEU A 167 20.09 9.65 -38.28
CA LEU A 167 19.51 10.30 -39.47
C LEU A 167 19.99 9.72 -40.80
N ASN A 168 21.09 8.97 -40.82
CA ASN A 168 21.63 8.25 -41.98
C ASN A 168 21.15 6.78 -42.10
N GLY A 169 20.16 6.35 -41.31
CA GLY A 169 19.61 4.99 -41.34
C GLY A 169 20.56 3.91 -40.79
N LYS A 170 21.69 4.28 -40.19
CA LYS A 170 22.58 3.34 -39.49
C LYS A 170 22.22 3.28 -38.01
N SER A 171 21.88 2.08 -37.52
CA SER A 171 21.66 1.82 -36.10
C SER A 171 23.00 1.70 -35.38
N VAL A 172 23.24 2.55 -34.39
CA VAL A 172 24.41 2.44 -33.51
C VAL A 172 23.94 1.92 -32.16
N ALA A 173 24.55 0.84 -31.70
CA ALA A 173 24.32 0.28 -30.37
C ALA A 173 25.16 1.03 -29.34
N LEU A 174 24.51 1.76 -28.43
CA LEU A 174 25.16 2.45 -27.33
C LEU A 174 25.00 1.61 -26.06
N ARG A 175 26.12 1.30 -25.41
CA ARG A 175 26.16 0.85 -24.01
C ARG A 175 26.46 2.08 -23.15
N LEU A 176 25.60 2.34 -22.18
CA LEU A 176 25.74 3.44 -21.22
C LEU A 176 26.46 2.99 -19.94
#